data_AF-T1JPY3-F1
#
_entry.id   AF-T1JPY3-F1
#
_cell.length_a   1.000
_cell.length_b   1.000
_cell.length_c   1.000
_cell.angle_alpha   90.00
_cell.angle_beta   90.00
_cell.angle_gamma   90.00
#
_symmetry.space_group_name_H-M   'P 1'
#
loop_
_entity.id
_entity.type
_entity.pdbx_description
1 polymer ?
#
loop_
_entity_poly.entity_id
_entity_poly.type
_entity_poly.pdbx_seq_one_letter_code
_entity_poly.pdbx_strand_id
1 'polypeptide(L)' 'MPELGAKVIVAIKGQKKKGVVVGLVRLQKPFVPRFDSNNMVLMDDKGNPLGTRILVPIPNLIRKETYGLNKIIAIATRFV' A
#
# COMPACT_ATOMS: atom_id res chain seq x y z
N MET A 1 -13.89 -1.17 7.09
CA MET A 1 -12.56 -0.71 7.56
C MET A 1 -11.53 -1.07 6.51
N PRO A 2 -10.49 -0.25 6.28
CA PRO A 2 -9.55 -0.51 5.20
C PRO A 2 -8.81 -1.83 5.41
N GLU A 3 -8.84 -2.66 4.38
CA GLU A 3 -8.09 -3.91 4.31
C GLU A 3 -6.78 -3.69 3.54
N LEU A 4 -5.88 -4.65 3.64
CA LEU A 4 -4.60 -4.57 2.96
C LEU A 4 -4.79 -4.65 1.43
N GLY A 5 -4.18 -3.73 0.69
CA GLY A 5 -4.38 -3.56 -0.76
C GLY A 5 -5.62 -2.73 -1.13
N ALA A 6 -6.40 -2.25 -0.16
CA ALA A 6 -7.54 -1.36 -0.43
C ALA A 6 -7.08 0.02 -0.92
N LYS A 7 -7.79 0.55 -1.93
CA LYS A 7 -7.61 1.92 -2.43
C LYS A 7 -8.41 2.88 -1.56
N VAL A 8 -7.77 3.94 -1.09
CA VAL A 8 -8.35 4.95 -0.20
C VAL A 8 -8.07 6.35 -0.73
N ILE A 9 -8.96 7.30 -0.39
CA ILE A 9 -8.74 8.72 -0.65
C ILE A 9 -8.29 9.36 0.66
N VAL A 10 -7.22 10.13 0.60
CA VAL A 10 -6.64 10.83 1.74
C VAL A 10 -6.51 12.32 1.46
N ALA A 11 -6.68 13.11 2.50
CA ALA A 11 -6.42 14.54 2.46
C ALA A 11 -4.99 14.80 2.94
N ILE A 12 -4.12 15.30 2.05
CA ILE A 12 -2.73 15.66 2.38
C ILE A 12 -2.52 17.10 1.99
N LYS A 13 -2.12 17.94 2.95
CA LYS A 13 -1.90 19.39 2.75
C LYS A 13 -3.08 20.08 2.05
N GLY A 14 -4.32 19.73 2.44
CA GLY A 14 -5.55 20.29 1.85
C GLY A 14 -5.93 19.76 0.46
N GLN A 15 -5.15 18.82 -0.10
CA GLN A 15 -5.45 18.20 -1.41
C GLN A 15 -5.96 16.77 -1.23
N LYS A 16 -6.94 16.39 -2.07
CA LYS A 16 -7.39 15.01 -2.18
C LYS A 16 -6.39 14.22 -3.02
N LYS A 17 -5.85 13.14 -2.45
CA LYS A 17 -4.94 12.21 -3.11
C LYS A 17 -5.49 10.80 -2.97
N LYS A 18 -5.19 9.93 -3.93
CA LYS A 18 -5.46 8.50 -3.80
C LYS A 18 -4.25 7.80 -3.21
N GLY A 19 -4.48 6.66 -2.59
CA GLY A 19 -3.41 5.79 -2.13
C GLY A 19 -3.89 4.39 -1.87
N VAL A 20 -2.94 3.50 -1.64
CA VAL A 20 -3.19 2.10 -1.32
C VAL A 20 -2.61 1.78 0.04
N VAL A 21 -3.36 1.03 0.84
CA VAL A 21 -2.92 0.58 2.15
C VAL A 21 -1.99 -0.62 1.98
N VAL A 22 -0.77 -0.50 2.50
CA VAL A 22 0.27 -1.53 2.39
C VAL A 22 0.64 -2.17 3.74
N GLY A 23 0.34 -1.50 4.85
CA GLY A 23 0.58 -2.04 6.20
C GLY A 23 -0.50 -1.58 7.16
N LEU A 24 -0.89 -2.46 8.08
CA LEU A 24 -1.92 -2.22 9.08
C LEU A 24 -1.44 -2.68 10.46
N VAL A 25 -1.81 -1.90 11.49
CA VAL A 25 -1.56 -2.21 12.91
C VAL A 25 -2.56 -3.20 13.49
N ARG A 26 -3.71 -3.33 12.85
CA ARG A 26 -4.79 -4.23 13.27
C ARG A 26 -4.37 -5.70 13.13
N LEU A 27 -4.94 -6.56 13.99
CA LEU A 27 -4.84 -8.01 13.85
C LEU A 27 -5.42 -8.48 12.51
N GLN A 28 -4.60 -9.15 11.70
CA GLN A 28 -4.99 -9.65 10.40
C GLN A 28 -5.25 -11.15 10.43
N LYS A 29 -5.66 -11.70 9.27
CA LYS A 29 -5.83 -13.15 9.09
C LYS A 29 -4.50 -13.88 9.36
N PRO A 30 -4.54 -15.17 9.75
CA PRO A 30 -3.34 -15.98 9.85
C PRO A 30 -2.48 -15.90 8.58
N PHE A 31 -1.16 -15.95 8.73
CA PHE A 31 -0.18 -15.80 7.64
C PHE A 31 -0.16 -14.44 6.92
N VAL A 32 -0.80 -13.41 7.49
CA VAL A 32 -0.66 -12.03 7.02
C VAL A 32 0.17 -11.23 8.02
N PRO A 33 1.26 -10.55 7.60
CA PRO A 33 2.10 -9.81 8.52
C PRO A 33 1.35 -8.61 9.11
N ARG A 34 1.66 -8.35 10.38
CA ARG A 34 1.21 -7.18 11.12
C ARG A 34 2.37 -6.19 11.21
N PHE A 35 2.07 -4.91 11.04
CA PHE A 35 3.04 -3.82 11.14
C PHE A 35 2.78 -3.00 12.39
N ASP A 36 3.80 -2.31 12.91
CA ASP A 36 3.65 -1.42 14.07
C ASP A 36 2.96 -0.10 13.69
N SER A 37 3.05 0.31 12.43
CA SER A 37 2.44 1.51 11.87
C SER A 37 1.50 1.20 10.70
N ASN A 38 0.48 2.06 10.51
CA ASN A 38 -0.36 2.01 9.31
C ASN A 38 0.39 2.68 8.16
N ASN A 39 0.74 1.90 7.14
CA ASN A 39 1.56 2.34 6.02
C ASN A 39 0.71 2.40 4.75
N MET A 40 0.89 3.47 3.96
CA MET A 40 0.21 3.63 2.67
C MET A 40 1.15 4.18 1.61
N VAL A 41 0.87 3.85 0.35
CA VAL A 41 1.57 4.37 -0.82
C VAL A 41 0.63 5.28 -1.59
N LEU A 42 1.09 6.49 -1.90
CA LEU A 42 0.30 7.46 -2.65
C LEU A 42 0.31 7.13 -4.14
N MET A 43 -0.86 7.26 -4.74
CA MET A 43 -1.11 7.00 -6.14
C MET A 43 -1.79 8.19 -6.80
N ASP A 44 -1.55 8.30 -8.10
CA ASP A 44 -2.33 9.14 -8.99
C ASP A 44 -3.68 8.50 -9.35
N ASP A 45 -4.57 9.26 -9.97
CA ASP A 45 -5.89 8.80 -10.42
C ASP A 45 -5.81 7.64 -11.43
N LYS A 46 -4.68 7.54 -12.13
CA LYS A 46 -4.37 6.46 -13.09
C LYS A 46 -3.74 5.22 -12.43
N GLY A 47 -3.55 5.21 -11.11
CA GLY A 47 -2.94 4.09 -10.38
C GLY A 47 -1.42 4.01 -10.46
N ASN A 48 -0.76 5.09 -10.90
CA ASN A 48 0.70 5.19 -10.87
C ASN A 48 1.16 5.66 -9.48
N PRO A 49 2.27 5.12 -8.93
CA PRO A 49 2.82 5.66 -7.68
C PRO A 49 3.31 7.09 -7.90
N LEU A 50 3.06 7.96 -6.92
CA LEU A 50 3.61 9.33 -6.93
C LEU A 50 5.09 9.36 -6.50
N GLY A 51 5.53 8.36 -5.74
CA GLY A 51 6.93 8.20 -5.31
C GLY A 51 7.73 7.26 -6.21
N THR A 52 9.04 7.36 -6.13
CA THR A 52 9.98 6.56 -6.96
C THR A 52 10.55 5.34 -6.24
N ARG A 53 10.54 5.31 -4.91
CA ARG A 53 11.08 4.20 -4.09
C ARG A 53 10.28 3.99 -2.82
N ILE A 54 10.08 2.71 -2.45
CA ILE A 54 9.46 2.32 -1.18
C ILE A 54 10.51 1.57 -0.35
N LEU A 55 10.90 2.19 0.77
CA LEU A 55 11.90 1.66 1.70
C LEU A 55 11.32 0.72 2.74
N VAL A 56 10.04 0.92 3.09
CA VAL A 56 9.31 0.09 4.05
C VAL A 56 8.97 -1.27 3.42
N PRO A 57 9.09 -2.39 4.16
CA PRO A 57 8.72 -3.69 3.64
C PRO A 57 7.23 -3.77 3.28
N ILE A 58 6.92 -4.39 2.14
CA ILE A 58 5.55 -4.60 1.66
C ILE A 58 5.18 -6.07 1.82
N PRO A 59 3.97 -6.40 2.28
CA PRO A 59 3.53 -7.78 2.38
C PRO A 59 3.43 -8.47 1.01
N ASN A 60 3.82 -9.74 0.93
CA ASN A 60 3.76 -10.56 -0.28
C ASN A 60 2.34 -10.72 -0.84
N LEU A 61 1.30 -10.54 -0.02
CA LEU A 61 -0.10 -10.56 -0.43
C LEU A 61 -0.41 -9.53 -1.54
N ILE A 62 0.31 -8.40 -1.57
CA ILE A 62 0.12 -7.34 -2.57
C ILE A 62 0.55 -7.77 -3.98
N ARG A 63 1.35 -8.84 -4.10
CA ARG A 63 1.78 -9.38 -5.41
C ARG A 63 0.66 -10.04 -6.21
N LYS A 64 -0.50 -10.30 -5.60
CA LYS A 64 -1.65 -10.87 -6.33
C LYS A 64 -2.14 -9.90 -7.40
N GLU A 65 -2.31 -10.40 -8.62
CA GLU A 65 -2.78 -9.60 -9.78
C GLU A 65 -4.09 -8.87 -9.51
N THR A 66 -4.93 -9.41 -8.62
CA THR A 66 -6.20 -8.84 -8.17
C THR A 66 -6.09 -7.36 -7.76
N TYR A 67 -4.95 -6.91 -7.25
CA TYR A 67 -4.77 -5.53 -6.80
C TYR A 67 -4.32 -4.57 -7.91
N GLY A 68 -3.76 -5.07 -9.02
CA GLY A 68 -3.29 -4.25 -10.13
C GLY A 68 -2.16 -3.28 -9.78
N LEU A 69 -1.26 -3.66 -8.86
CA LEU A 69 -0.24 -2.79 -8.26
C LEU A 69 1.18 -3.04 -8.80
N ASN A 70 1.30 -3.54 -10.04
CA ASN A 70 2.57 -3.96 -10.65
C ASN A 70 3.65 -2.87 -10.58
N LYS A 71 3.29 -1.60 -10.81
CA LYS A 71 4.22 -0.47 -10.72
C LYS A 71 4.71 -0.21 -9.29
N ILE A 72 3.89 -0.49 -8.28
CA ILE A 72 4.26 -0.35 -6.87
C ILE A 72 5.19 -1.48 -6.46
N ILE A 73 4.91 -2.70 -6.91
CA ILE A 73 5.75 -3.88 -6.66
C ILE A 73 7.14 -3.66 -7.27
N ALA A 74 7.22 -3.05 -8.45
CA ALA A 74 8.49 -2.76 -9.12
C ALA A 74 9.40 -1.76 -8.37
N ILE A 75 8.83 -0.82 -7.61
CA ILE A 75 9.60 0.19 -6.85
C ILE A 75 9.86 -0.20 -5.38
N ALA A 76 9.38 -1.37 -4.96
CA ALA A 76 9.49 -1.85 -3.59
C ALA A 76 10.81 -2.57 -3.35
N THR A 77 11.47 -2.23 -2.24
CA THR A 77 12.81 -2.75 -1.94
C THR A 77 12.78 -4.10 -1.23
N ARG A 78 11.80 -4.32 -0.35
CA ARG A 78 11.71 -5.52 0.49
C ARG A 78 10.28 -6.03 0.58
N PHE A 79 10.16 -7.35 0.70
CA PHE A 79 8.89 -8.03 0.85
C PHE A 79 8.88 -8.96 2.06
N VAL A 80 7.74 -9.04 2.74
CA VAL A 80 7.53 -9.86 3.95
C VAL A 80 6.26 -10.69 3.86
#